data_AF-A0AAW0R1M4-F1
#
_entry.id   AF-A0AAW0R1M4-F1
#
_cell.length_a   1.000
_cell.length_b   1.000
_cell.length_c   1.000
_cell.angle_alpha   90.00
_cell.angle_beta   90.00
_cell.angle_gamma   90.00
#
_symmetry.space_group_name_H-M   'P 1'
#
loop_
_entity.id
_entity.type
_entity.pdbx_description
1 polymer ?
#
loop_
_entity_poly.entity_id
_entity_poly.type
_entity_poly.pdbx_seq_one_letter_code
_entity_poly.pdbx_strand_id
1 'polypeptide(L)'
;MSAAEELPYLQLFSPLVFRSSISLQPRDSRDSGHLMQKHHITAASDPQGLFAARIEMTVDTKTLSIAELSVSHLEPSAAAELRPFISRIEQGAINSALRRNVSVVAWAMAEWTRLATKRALFWCQVQRELGTEKDVLRCAKKMRQSRKRKGFPGRPTVDHDDSGEAEMDDGDTNIHDARNQVPKSTLLPHLGRTSLDLKLGSSREIGLRIEWKIDFDWTGEGQSRIAALVETPSKWHHHDTKHSLVEIPGLFDKVIRGGGNPIKAVKTVVALLVGDSNN
;
A
#
# COMPACT_ATOMS: atom_id res chain seq x y z
N MET A 1 -20.43 -12.47 -30.36
CA MET A 1 -19.29 -12.44 -29.42
C MET A 1 -19.47 -13.59 -28.46
N SER A 2 -18.42 -14.37 -28.24
CA SER A 2 -18.44 -15.47 -27.27
C SER A 2 -17.95 -14.99 -25.89
N ALA A 3 -18.35 -15.66 -24.80
CA ALA A 3 -17.86 -15.33 -23.47
C ALA A 3 -16.32 -15.40 -23.34
N ALA A 4 -15.67 -16.21 -24.19
CA ALA A 4 -14.21 -16.31 -24.25
C ALA A 4 -13.55 -15.06 -24.87
N GLU A 5 -14.24 -14.38 -25.80
CA GLU A 5 -13.77 -13.13 -26.41
C GLU A 5 -13.93 -11.93 -25.45
N GLU A 6 -14.97 -11.92 -24.63
CA GLU A 6 -15.30 -10.80 -23.73
C GLU A 6 -14.54 -10.85 -22.39
N LEU A 7 -14.21 -12.05 -21.90
CA LEU A 7 -13.56 -12.25 -20.61
C LEU A 7 -12.27 -11.44 -20.42
N PRO A 8 -11.34 -11.35 -21.40
CA PRO A 8 -10.13 -10.53 -21.24
C PRO A 8 -10.44 -9.06 -21.01
N TYR A 9 -11.48 -8.52 -21.66
CA TYR A 9 -11.88 -7.11 -21.48
C TYR A 9 -12.45 -6.85 -20.08
N LEU A 10 -13.18 -7.81 -19.52
CA LEU A 10 -13.70 -7.72 -18.15
C LEU A 10 -12.58 -7.85 -17.10
N GLN A 11 -11.51 -8.59 -17.41
CA GLN A 11 -10.38 -8.78 -16.51
C GLN A 11 -9.38 -7.63 -16.52
N LEU A 12 -9.34 -6.83 -17.59
CA LEU A 12 -8.38 -5.72 -17.76
C LEU A 12 -8.39 -4.71 -16.60
N PHE A 13 -9.56 -4.51 -15.97
CA PHE A 13 -9.76 -3.50 -14.94
C PHE A 13 -9.61 -4.03 -13.51
N SER A 14 -9.21 -5.29 -13.35
CA SER A 14 -9.08 -5.94 -12.05
C SER A 14 -7.64 -6.40 -11.81
N PRO A 15 -7.05 -6.13 -10.63
CA PRO A 15 -5.79 -6.76 -10.24
C PRO A 15 -5.97 -8.24 -9.85
N LEU A 16 -7.20 -8.76 -9.90
CA LEU A 16 -7.57 -10.12 -9.51
C LEU A 16 -8.18 -10.89 -10.68
N VAL A 17 -7.78 -12.15 -10.81
CA VAL A 17 -8.39 -13.16 -11.66
C VAL A 17 -9.30 -14.04 -10.83
N PHE A 18 -10.55 -14.14 -11.24
CA PHE A 18 -11.56 -14.97 -10.59
C PHE A 18 -11.78 -16.27 -11.36
N ARG A 19 -11.88 -17.38 -10.62
CA ARG A 19 -12.37 -18.66 -11.14
C ARG A 19 -13.49 -19.14 -10.24
N SER A 20 -14.51 -19.75 -10.82
CA SER A 20 -15.71 -20.17 -10.10
C SER A 20 -16.12 -21.58 -10.50
N SER A 21 -16.55 -22.38 -9.54
CA SER A 21 -17.23 -23.66 -9.76
C SER A 21 -18.56 -23.68 -9.01
N ILE A 22 -19.61 -24.13 -9.68
CA ILE A 22 -20.98 -24.13 -9.16
C ILE A 22 -21.40 -25.57 -8.85
N SER A 23 -22.05 -25.76 -7.72
CA SER A 23 -22.64 -27.02 -7.29
C SER A 23 -24.07 -26.78 -6.83
N LEU A 24 -24.98 -27.71 -7.14
CA LEU A 24 -26.36 -27.67 -6.65
C LEU A 24 -26.41 -28.37 -5.30
N GLN A 25 -27.03 -27.73 -4.30
CA GLN A 25 -27.29 -28.40 -3.03
C GLN A 25 -28.54 -29.27 -3.16
N PRO A 26 -28.49 -30.52 -2.64
CA PRO A 26 -29.67 -31.37 -2.54
C PRO A 26 -30.78 -30.65 -1.78
N ARG A 27 -32.04 -30.82 -2.22
CA ARG A 27 -33.19 -30.31 -1.48
C ARG A 27 -33.32 -31.08 -0.16
N ASP A 28 -33.11 -30.42 0.96
CA ASP A 28 -33.53 -31.00 2.24
C ASP A 28 -35.06 -31.01 2.30
N SER A 29 -35.61 -32.18 2.60
CA SER A 29 -37.06 -32.47 2.59
C SER A 29 -37.87 -31.68 3.63
N ARG A 30 -37.24 -30.83 4.44
CA ARG A 30 -37.85 -30.13 5.58
C ARG A 30 -37.91 -28.59 5.45
N ASP A 31 -37.13 -27.98 4.56
CA ASP A 31 -37.13 -26.51 4.38
C ASP A 31 -37.50 -26.13 2.94
N SER A 32 -38.63 -25.44 2.82
CA SER A 32 -39.10 -24.57 1.71
C SER A 32 -38.72 -24.89 0.25
N GLY A 33 -38.36 -26.10 -0.19
CA GLY A 33 -38.30 -26.54 -1.60
C GLY A 33 -37.48 -25.71 -2.61
N HIS A 34 -36.78 -24.66 -2.18
CA HIS A 34 -36.00 -23.77 -3.05
C HIS A 34 -34.68 -24.46 -3.39
N LEU A 35 -34.30 -24.45 -4.66
CA LEU A 35 -33.02 -24.98 -5.09
C LEU A 35 -31.94 -23.98 -4.72
N MET A 36 -30.93 -24.43 -3.97
CA MET A 36 -29.79 -23.61 -3.56
C MET A 36 -28.58 -23.94 -4.44
N GLN A 37 -27.90 -22.91 -4.90
CA GLN A 37 -26.67 -22.99 -5.68
C GLN A 37 -25.49 -22.57 -4.81
N LYS A 38 -24.52 -23.47 -4.61
CA LYS A 38 -23.28 -23.16 -3.91
C LYS A 38 -22.18 -22.86 -4.93
N HIS A 39 -21.63 -21.65 -4.85
CA HIS A 39 -20.53 -21.14 -5.64
C HIS A 39 -19.24 -21.19 -4.83
N HIS A 40 -18.21 -21.80 -5.40
CA HIS A 40 -16.85 -21.76 -4.88
C HIS A 40 -16.02 -20.88 -5.80
N ILE A 41 -15.65 -19.70 -5.32
CA ILE A 41 -14.96 -18.68 -6.10
C ILE A 41 -13.54 -18.55 -5.54
N THR A 42 -12.54 -18.66 -6.40
CA THR A 42 -11.14 -18.38 -6.07
C THR A 42 -10.73 -17.06 -6.71
N ALA A 43 -10.18 -16.14 -5.92
CA ALA A 43 -9.59 -14.90 -6.38
C ALA A 43 -8.07 -14.96 -6.22
N ALA A 44 -7.32 -14.66 -7.27
CA ALA A 44 -5.86 -14.64 -7.25
C ALA A 44 -5.34 -13.37 -7.92
N SER A 45 -4.22 -12.82 -7.45
CA SER A 45 -3.61 -11.65 -8.08
C SER A 45 -3.13 -11.94 -9.50
N ASP A 46 -3.09 -10.90 -10.34
CA ASP A 46 -2.34 -10.89 -11.58
C ASP A 46 -1.28 -9.78 -11.54
N PRO A 47 0.03 -10.11 -11.59
CA PRO A 47 0.61 -11.45 -11.73
C PRO A 47 0.42 -12.32 -10.48
N GLN A 48 0.34 -13.64 -10.66
CA GLN A 48 0.05 -14.61 -9.60
C GLN A 48 1.07 -14.58 -8.44
N GLY A 49 0.58 -14.83 -7.22
CA GLY A 49 1.38 -15.07 -6.03
C GLY A 49 1.44 -13.94 -5.01
N LEU A 50 0.84 -12.77 -5.28
CA LEU A 50 0.79 -11.65 -4.32
C LEU A 50 -0.46 -11.68 -3.44
N PHE A 51 -1.53 -12.31 -3.90
CA PHE A 51 -2.77 -12.42 -3.16
C PHE A 51 -3.54 -13.67 -3.60
N ALA A 52 -4.13 -14.37 -2.62
CA ALA A 52 -5.07 -15.46 -2.86
C ALA A 52 -6.22 -15.45 -1.83
N ALA A 53 -7.45 -15.64 -2.30
CA ALA A 53 -8.62 -15.80 -1.45
C ALA A 53 -9.59 -16.84 -2.01
N ARG A 54 -10.38 -17.45 -1.11
CA ARG A 54 -11.49 -18.34 -1.45
C ARG A 54 -12.77 -17.81 -0.82
N ILE A 55 -13.77 -17.62 -1.68
CA ILE A 55 -15.10 -17.12 -1.34
C ILE A 55 -16.08 -18.27 -1.58
N GLU A 56 -16.92 -18.53 -0.60
CA GLU A 56 -18.04 -19.46 -0.69
C GLU A 56 -19.34 -18.68 -0.58
N MET A 57 -20.22 -18.87 -1.55
CA MET A 57 -21.48 -18.15 -1.66
C MET A 57 -22.61 -19.13 -1.95
N THR A 58 -23.70 -19.05 -1.19
CA THR A 58 -24.91 -19.85 -1.41
C THR A 58 -26.02 -18.92 -1.90
N VAL A 59 -26.59 -19.22 -3.07
CA VAL A 59 -27.61 -18.42 -3.76
C VAL A 59 -28.91 -19.19 -3.84
N ASP A 60 -30.01 -18.56 -3.47
CA ASP A 60 -31.35 -19.08 -3.73
C ASP A 60 -31.71 -18.79 -5.20
N THR A 61 -31.87 -19.85 -5.98
CA THR A 61 -32.16 -19.76 -7.42
C THR A 61 -33.52 -19.14 -7.75
N LYS A 62 -34.47 -19.13 -6.81
CA LYS A 62 -35.82 -18.59 -7.01
C LYS A 62 -35.87 -17.09 -6.70
N THR A 63 -35.23 -16.67 -5.61
CA THR A 63 -35.19 -15.27 -5.19
C THR A 63 -34.00 -14.51 -5.77
N LEU A 64 -33.03 -15.23 -6.35
CA LEU A 64 -31.74 -14.70 -6.81
C LEU A 64 -30.98 -13.94 -5.71
N SER A 65 -31.24 -14.29 -4.45
CA SER A 65 -30.64 -13.64 -3.29
C SER A 65 -29.52 -14.49 -2.69
N ILE A 66 -28.50 -13.82 -2.14
CA ILE A 66 -27.38 -14.49 -1.46
C ILE A 66 -27.83 -14.86 -0.05
N ALA A 67 -28.05 -16.16 0.17
CA ALA A 67 -28.43 -16.72 1.45
C ALA A 67 -27.24 -16.81 2.41
N GLU A 68 -26.05 -17.10 1.90
CA GLU A 68 -24.83 -17.19 2.70
C GLU A 68 -23.63 -16.67 1.91
N LEU A 69 -22.73 -15.97 2.60
CA LEU A 69 -21.46 -15.53 2.06
C LEU A 69 -20.40 -15.75 3.13
N SER A 70 -19.29 -16.38 2.76
CA SER A 70 -18.14 -16.54 3.64
C SER A 70 -16.83 -16.50 2.87
N VAL A 71 -15.77 -16.01 3.50
CA VAL A 71 -14.40 -16.05 2.97
C VAL A 71 -13.59 -17.10 3.74
N SER A 72 -13.60 -18.33 3.22
CA SER A 72 -12.97 -19.48 3.88
C SER A 72 -11.44 -19.42 3.90
N HIS A 73 -10.83 -18.80 2.88
CA HIS A 73 -9.38 -18.56 2.84
C HIS A 73 -9.08 -17.12 2.46
N LEU A 74 -8.09 -16.52 3.15
CA LEU A 74 -7.59 -15.18 2.86
C LEU A 74 -6.06 -15.18 3.02
N GLU A 75 -5.37 -14.47 2.13
CA GLU A 75 -3.93 -14.30 2.18
C GLU A 75 -3.47 -13.83 3.58
N PRO A 76 -2.50 -14.51 4.23
CA PRO A 76 -2.07 -14.16 5.59
C PRO A 76 -1.59 -12.72 5.74
N SER A 77 -0.90 -12.16 4.73
CA SER A 77 -0.45 -10.77 4.74
C SER A 77 -1.59 -9.76 4.71
N ALA A 78 -2.75 -10.17 4.19
CA ALA A 78 -3.94 -9.33 4.08
C ALA A 78 -4.88 -9.46 5.29
N ALA A 79 -4.76 -10.55 6.06
CA ALA A 79 -5.71 -10.91 7.11
C ALA A 79 -5.91 -9.82 8.16
N ALA A 80 -4.84 -9.14 8.58
CA ALA A 80 -4.93 -8.10 9.62
C ALA A 80 -5.75 -6.87 9.17
N GLU A 81 -5.72 -6.52 7.89
CA GLU A 81 -6.38 -5.33 7.35
C GLU A 81 -7.76 -5.66 6.76
N LEU A 82 -7.88 -6.76 5.99
CA LEU A 82 -9.12 -7.13 5.30
C LEU A 82 -10.12 -7.91 6.16
N ARG A 83 -9.66 -8.81 7.05
CA ARG A 83 -10.59 -9.69 7.79
C ARG A 83 -11.61 -8.90 8.63
N PRO A 84 -11.23 -7.85 9.37
CA PRO A 84 -12.20 -7.07 10.14
C PRO A 84 -13.30 -6.43 9.26
N PHE A 85 -12.94 -6.00 8.05
CA PHE A 85 -13.89 -5.45 7.08
C PHE A 85 -14.83 -6.54 6.53
N ILE A 86 -14.27 -7.66 6.08
CA ILE A 86 -15.04 -8.80 5.53
C ILE A 86 -16.04 -9.33 6.56
N SER A 87 -15.62 -9.53 7.81
CA SER A 87 -16.51 -10.05 8.86
C SER A 87 -17.71 -9.13 9.12
N ARG A 88 -17.55 -7.80 8.97
CA ARG A 88 -18.68 -6.86 9.09
C ARG A 88 -19.71 -7.03 7.96
N ILE A 89 -19.26 -7.39 6.75
CA ILE A 89 -20.12 -7.64 5.58
C ILE A 89 -20.84 -8.99 5.72
N GLU A 90 -20.12 -10.03 6.15
CA GLU A 90 -20.69 -11.36 6.39
C GLU A 90 -21.80 -11.31 7.45
N GLN A 91 -21.57 -10.56 8.53
CA GLN A 91 -22.51 -10.40 9.64
C GLN A 91 -23.61 -9.36 9.37
N GLY A 92 -23.42 -8.48 8.37
CA GLY A 92 -24.36 -7.40 8.06
C GLY A 92 -24.37 -6.26 9.10
N ALA A 93 -23.25 -6.01 9.76
CA ALA A 93 -23.15 -5.11 10.92
C ALA A 93 -23.18 -3.61 10.59
N ILE A 94 -23.02 -3.23 9.31
CA ILE A 94 -22.89 -1.81 8.90
C ILE A 94 -24.22 -1.27 8.35
N ASN A 95 -24.82 -1.98 7.39
CA ASN A 95 -26.08 -1.62 6.74
C ASN A 95 -26.65 -2.88 6.06
N SER A 96 -27.98 -3.00 5.97
CA SER A 96 -28.66 -4.06 5.22
C SER A 96 -28.19 -4.16 3.75
N ALA A 97 -27.84 -3.04 3.11
CA ALA A 97 -27.32 -3.01 1.73
C ALA A 97 -25.94 -3.68 1.56
N LEU A 98 -25.18 -3.80 2.66
CA LEU A 98 -23.85 -4.41 2.65
C LEU A 98 -23.88 -5.86 3.14
N ARG A 99 -25.02 -6.34 3.64
CA ARG A 99 -25.14 -7.70 4.14
C ARG A 99 -24.89 -8.69 3.01
N ARG A 100 -23.86 -9.54 3.16
CA ARG A 100 -23.50 -10.60 2.19
C ARG A 100 -23.23 -10.05 0.78
N ASN A 101 -22.72 -8.82 0.68
CA ASN A 101 -22.41 -8.20 -0.60
C ASN A 101 -21.07 -8.69 -1.14
N VAL A 102 -21.11 -9.67 -2.05
CA VAL A 102 -19.91 -10.27 -2.67
C VAL A 102 -19.09 -9.26 -3.48
N SER A 103 -19.75 -8.29 -4.12
CA SER A 103 -19.08 -7.28 -4.95
C SER A 103 -18.20 -6.37 -4.11
N VAL A 104 -18.69 -5.92 -2.95
CA VAL A 104 -17.91 -5.10 -2.01
C VAL A 104 -16.72 -5.87 -1.45
N VAL A 105 -16.90 -7.17 -1.15
CA VAL A 105 -15.79 -8.04 -0.69
C VAL A 105 -14.72 -8.17 -1.78
N ALA A 106 -15.14 -8.48 -3.02
CA ALA A 106 -14.22 -8.62 -4.15
C ALA A 106 -13.49 -7.30 -4.46
N TRP A 107 -14.19 -6.16 -4.38
CA TRP A 107 -13.61 -4.83 -4.55
C TRP A 107 -12.55 -4.53 -3.49
N ALA A 108 -12.86 -4.75 -2.20
CA ALA A 108 -11.90 -4.53 -1.13
C ALA A 108 -10.66 -5.42 -1.27
N MET A 109 -10.81 -6.69 -1.69
CA MET A 109 -9.67 -7.56 -1.99
C MET A 109 -8.78 -7.02 -3.10
N ALA A 110 -9.39 -6.49 -4.17
CA ALA A 110 -8.68 -5.87 -5.27
C ALA A 110 -7.94 -4.59 -4.83
N GLU A 111 -8.62 -3.73 -4.08
CA GLU A 111 -8.05 -2.49 -3.55
C GLU A 111 -6.91 -2.75 -2.57
N TRP A 112 -7.06 -3.73 -1.68
CA TRP A 112 -5.97 -4.17 -0.82
C TRP A 112 -4.77 -4.62 -1.65
N THR A 113 -4.98 -5.45 -2.67
CA THR A 113 -3.90 -5.97 -3.52
C THR A 113 -3.16 -4.81 -4.22
N ARG A 114 -3.91 -3.83 -4.73
CA ARG A 114 -3.37 -2.63 -5.38
C ARG A 114 -2.52 -1.82 -4.39
N LEU A 115 -3.08 -1.46 -3.24
CA LEU A 115 -2.42 -0.61 -2.24
C LEU A 115 -1.26 -1.31 -1.53
N ALA A 116 -1.41 -2.59 -1.18
CA ALA A 116 -0.35 -3.38 -0.56
C ALA A 116 0.84 -3.56 -1.50
N THR A 117 0.60 -3.71 -2.80
CA THR A 117 1.70 -3.74 -3.78
C THR A 117 2.43 -2.40 -3.86
N LYS A 118 1.69 -1.27 -3.86
CA LYS A 118 2.29 0.08 -3.83
C LYS A 118 3.14 0.28 -2.58
N ARG A 119 2.60 -0.10 -1.42
CA ARG A 119 3.29 -0.08 -0.13
C ARG A 119 4.55 -0.95 -0.15
N ALA A 120 4.48 -2.16 -0.69
CA ALA A 120 5.63 -3.06 -0.77
C ALA A 120 6.75 -2.48 -1.64
N LEU A 121 6.41 -1.90 -2.80
CA LEU A 121 7.37 -1.21 -3.66
C LEU A 121 8.02 -0.02 -2.96
N PHE A 122 7.23 0.76 -2.22
CA PHE A 122 7.75 1.84 -1.39
C PHE A 122 8.74 1.34 -0.34
N TRP A 123 8.43 0.24 0.36
CA TRP A 123 9.36 -0.36 1.33
C TRP A 123 10.67 -0.81 0.69
N CYS A 124 10.61 -1.47 -0.47
CA CYS A 124 11.79 -1.83 -1.25
C CYS A 124 12.62 -0.59 -1.61
N GLN A 125 11.97 0.49 -2.04
CA GLN A 125 12.62 1.73 -2.40
C GLN A 125 13.30 2.40 -1.20
N VAL A 126 12.62 2.48 -0.05
CA VAL A 126 13.20 3.03 1.18
C VAL A 126 14.42 2.20 1.60
N GLN A 127 14.34 0.87 1.59
CA GLN A 127 15.47 0.02 1.95
C GLN A 127 16.65 0.16 0.97
N ARG A 128 16.38 0.28 -0.33
CA ARG A 128 17.42 0.47 -1.35
C ARG A 128 18.13 1.82 -1.20
N GLU A 129 17.42 2.86 -0.83
CA GLU A 129 17.94 4.23 -0.83
C GLU A 129 18.39 4.73 0.55
N LEU A 130 17.92 4.11 1.63
CA LEU A 130 18.13 4.53 3.02
C LEU A 130 18.45 3.35 3.95
N GLY A 131 18.69 2.15 3.42
CA GLY A 131 18.93 0.96 4.23
C GLY A 131 20.30 0.93 4.92
N THR A 132 21.29 1.64 4.40
CA THR A 132 22.61 1.76 5.04
C THR A 132 22.90 3.18 5.48
N GLU A 133 23.75 3.32 6.50
CA GLU A 133 24.20 4.63 7.00
C GLU A 133 24.87 5.47 5.88
N LYS A 134 25.64 4.82 5.00
CA LYS A 134 26.26 5.49 3.85
C LYS A 134 25.22 6.04 2.88
N ASP A 135 24.13 5.30 2.66
CA ASP A 135 23.07 5.73 1.75
C ASP A 135 22.24 6.87 2.37
N VAL A 136 21.97 6.80 3.67
CA VAL A 136 21.36 7.88 4.46
C VAL A 136 22.18 9.18 4.35
N LEU A 137 23.49 9.12 4.58
CA LEU A 137 24.39 10.28 4.45
C LEU A 137 24.45 10.81 3.01
N ARG A 138 24.52 9.91 2.02
CA ARG A 138 24.50 10.28 0.59
C ARG A 138 23.19 10.98 0.23
N CYS A 139 22.06 10.47 0.70
CA CYS A 139 20.74 11.06 0.49
C CYS A 139 20.67 12.47 1.09
N ALA A 140 21.07 12.63 2.35
CA ALA A 140 21.11 13.92 3.02
C ALA A 140 21.98 14.93 2.27
N LYS A 141 23.18 14.52 1.80
CA LYS A 141 24.08 15.37 1.01
C LYS A 141 23.45 15.81 -0.32
N LYS A 142 22.81 14.90 -1.07
CA LYS A 142 22.14 15.21 -2.34
C LYS A 142 20.99 16.21 -2.14
N MET A 143 20.15 16.00 -1.13
CA MET A 143 19.04 16.91 -0.82
C MET A 143 19.52 18.33 -0.49
N ARG A 144 20.66 18.47 0.20
CA ARG A 144 21.28 19.77 0.50
C ARG A 144 21.78 20.48 -0.76
N GLN A 145 22.49 19.77 -1.64
CA GLN A 145 22.99 20.35 -2.89
C GLN A 145 21.85 20.84 -3.78
N SER A 146 20.74 20.10 -3.84
CA SER A 146 19.53 20.51 -4.59
C SER A 146 18.90 21.79 -4.03
N ARG A 147 18.79 21.92 -2.69
CA ARG A 147 18.32 23.16 -2.04
C ARG A 147 19.20 24.36 -2.36
N LYS A 148 20.54 24.20 -2.34
CA LYS A 148 21.48 25.29 -2.67
C LYS A 148 21.33 25.74 -4.13
N ARG A 149 21.10 24.82 -5.08
CA ARG A 149 20.88 25.15 -6.50
C ARG A 149 19.56 25.88 -6.76
N LYS A 150 18.48 25.55 -6.03
CA LYS A 150 17.19 26.28 -6.14
C LYS A 150 17.17 27.66 -5.48
N GLY A 151 18.18 27.99 -4.66
CA GLY A 151 18.26 29.27 -3.94
C GLY A 151 18.95 30.42 -4.70
N PHE A 152 19.48 30.19 -5.90
CA PHE A 152 20.13 31.24 -6.71
C PHE A 152 19.32 31.55 -7.99
N PRO A 153 18.39 32.52 -7.95
CA PRO A 153 17.79 33.04 -9.16
C PRO A 153 18.81 33.97 -9.84
N GLY A 154 19.49 33.49 -10.89
CA GLY A 154 20.16 34.38 -11.84
C GLY A 154 21.67 34.20 -12.06
N ARG A 155 22.18 32.99 -12.27
CA ARG A 155 23.49 32.84 -12.93
C ARG A 155 23.44 31.79 -14.05
N PRO A 156 23.64 32.17 -15.33
CA PRO A 156 23.84 31.20 -16.38
C PRO A 156 25.24 30.60 -16.20
N THR A 157 25.31 29.31 -15.90
CA THR A 157 26.57 28.57 -15.92
C THR A 157 26.83 28.10 -17.34
N VAL A 158 27.88 28.66 -17.94
CA VAL A 158 28.52 28.16 -19.16
C VAL A 158 29.32 26.92 -18.79
N ASP A 159 29.21 25.90 -19.65
CA ASP A 159 29.67 24.51 -19.48
C ASP A 159 31.20 24.33 -19.36
N HIS A 160 31.62 23.31 -18.58
CA HIS A 160 32.56 22.29 -19.06
C HIS A 160 32.57 21.02 -18.16
N ASP A 161 32.12 19.92 -18.76
CA ASP A 161 32.35 18.47 -18.54
C ASP A 161 32.85 17.93 -17.19
N ASP A 162 31.99 17.18 -16.50
CA ASP A 162 32.22 15.75 -16.21
C ASP A 162 30.90 15.04 -15.81
N SER A 163 30.39 14.29 -16.78
CA SER A 163 29.76 12.96 -16.67
C SER A 163 28.85 12.64 -15.48
N GLY A 164 27.56 12.65 -15.78
CA GLY A 164 26.54 12.01 -14.96
C GLY A 164 25.29 12.86 -14.96
N GLU A 165 24.53 12.77 -16.04
CA GLU A 165 23.13 13.15 -16.10
C GLU A 165 22.40 12.49 -14.92
N ALA A 166 22.38 13.18 -13.78
CA ALA A 166 21.34 12.99 -12.79
C ALA A 166 20.13 13.74 -13.34
N GLU A 167 19.58 13.21 -14.44
CA GLU A 167 18.15 13.20 -14.65
C GLU A 167 17.55 12.93 -13.27
N MET A 168 17.03 13.99 -12.66
CA MET A 168 16.09 13.79 -11.58
C MET A 168 14.98 13.04 -12.28
N ASP A 169 14.93 11.73 -12.05
CA ASP A 169 13.74 10.91 -12.27
C ASP A 169 12.63 11.57 -11.42
N ASP A 170 12.09 12.63 -11.99
CA ASP A 170 10.79 13.24 -11.75
C ASP A 170 9.72 12.41 -12.47
N GLY A 171 10.08 11.21 -12.93
CA GLY A 171 9.15 10.13 -13.10
C GLY A 171 8.51 9.89 -11.75
N ASP A 172 7.25 10.29 -11.64
CA ASP A 172 6.22 9.35 -11.27
C ASP A 172 6.54 8.01 -11.95
N THR A 173 7.44 7.21 -11.35
CA THR A 173 7.85 5.92 -11.90
C THR A 173 6.57 5.14 -11.92
N ASN A 174 5.97 5.07 -13.11
CA ASN A 174 4.64 4.57 -13.29
C ASN A 174 4.63 3.22 -12.59
N ILE A 175 3.76 3.03 -11.60
CA ILE A 175 3.81 1.88 -10.68
C ILE A 175 3.79 0.55 -11.47
N HIS A 176 3.27 0.61 -12.70
CA HIS A 176 3.34 -0.43 -13.72
C HIS A 176 4.77 -0.79 -14.19
N ASP A 177 5.67 0.18 -14.41
CA ASP A 177 7.06 -0.07 -14.81
C ASP A 177 7.91 -0.60 -13.65
N ALA A 178 7.70 -0.09 -12.43
CA ALA A 178 8.39 -0.58 -11.23
C ALA A 178 7.98 -2.01 -10.85
N ARG A 179 6.72 -2.40 -11.09
CA ARG A 179 6.22 -3.78 -10.91
C ARG A 179 6.94 -4.79 -11.80
N ASN A 180 7.39 -4.39 -12.99
CA ASN A 180 8.09 -5.28 -13.91
C ASN A 180 9.58 -5.45 -13.56
N GLN A 181 10.16 -4.54 -12.79
CA GLN A 181 11.59 -4.58 -12.43
C GLN A 181 11.88 -5.18 -11.05
N VAL A 182 10.95 -5.09 -10.10
CA VAL A 182 11.16 -5.64 -8.74
C VAL A 182 10.67 -7.09 -8.68
N PRO A 183 11.55 -8.06 -8.36
CA PRO A 183 11.14 -9.45 -8.31
C PRO A 183 10.12 -9.69 -7.19
N LYS A 184 9.12 -10.53 -7.47
CA LYS A 184 8.01 -10.83 -6.54
C LYS A 184 8.50 -11.30 -5.17
N SER A 185 9.58 -12.09 -5.14
CA SER A 185 10.20 -12.57 -3.90
C SER A 185 10.62 -11.44 -2.95
N THR A 186 10.98 -10.28 -3.47
CA THR A 186 11.31 -9.08 -2.68
C THR A 186 10.07 -8.35 -2.18
N LEU A 187 8.93 -8.47 -2.88
CA LEU A 187 7.67 -7.82 -2.48
C LEU A 187 6.94 -8.58 -1.37
N LEU A 188 6.97 -9.92 -1.40
CA LEU A 188 6.20 -10.77 -0.47
C LEU A 188 6.42 -10.43 1.01
N PRO A 189 7.65 -10.22 1.51
CA PRO A 189 7.89 -9.85 2.91
C PRO A 189 7.32 -8.47 3.30
N HIS A 190 6.96 -7.66 2.31
CA HIS A 190 6.55 -6.28 2.48
C HIS A 190 5.07 -6.04 2.24
N LEU A 191 4.34 -7.00 1.67
CA LEU A 191 2.90 -6.89 1.42
C LEU A 191 2.09 -6.62 2.68
N GLY A 192 2.34 -7.38 3.75
CA GLY A 192 1.66 -7.22 5.05
C GLY A 192 2.35 -6.24 6.02
N ARG A 193 3.45 -5.61 5.59
CA ARG A 193 4.25 -4.74 6.46
C ARG A 193 3.59 -3.37 6.60
N THR A 194 3.16 -3.02 7.81
CA THR A 194 2.51 -1.74 8.11
C THR A 194 3.44 -0.67 8.65
N SER A 195 4.70 -1.01 8.97
CA SER A 195 5.70 -0.03 9.42
C SER A 195 7.14 -0.42 9.06
N LEU A 196 8.00 0.58 8.88
CA LEU A 196 9.43 0.42 8.60
C LEU A 196 10.24 1.38 9.48
N ASP A 197 11.18 0.82 10.24
CA ASP A 197 12.05 1.56 11.14
C ASP A 197 13.41 1.81 10.49
N LEU A 198 13.86 3.06 10.54
CA LEU A 198 15.18 3.52 10.08
C LEU A 198 15.96 4.03 11.29
N LYS A 199 17.19 3.55 11.43
CA LYS A 199 18.14 4.07 12.43
C LYS A 199 19.06 5.07 11.75
N LEU A 200 19.04 6.31 12.22
CA LEU A 200 19.73 7.44 11.63
C LEU A 200 20.88 7.90 12.55
N GLY A 201 21.90 8.49 11.93
CA GLY A 201 23.11 8.99 12.61
C GLY A 201 24.12 7.89 12.97
N SER A 202 25.38 8.29 13.15
CA SER A 202 26.48 7.37 13.44
C SER A 202 26.38 6.71 14.81
N SER A 203 25.71 7.36 15.77
CA SER A 203 25.37 6.76 17.06
C SER A 203 24.10 5.90 17.04
N ARG A 204 23.32 5.92 15.94
CA ARG A 204 22.00 5.25 15.79
C ARG A 204 20.98 5.62 16.88
N GLU A 205 21.16 6.76 17.54
CA GLU A 205 20.27 7.23 18.61
C GLU A 205 19.02 7.93 18.07
N ILE A 206 18.96 8.19 16.77
CA ILE A 206 17.81 8.78 16.09
C ILE A 206 17.03 7.67 15.38
N GLY A 207 15.77 7.49 15.75
CA GLY A 207 14.84 6.58 15.10
C GLY A 207 13.87 7.34 14.19
N LEU A 208 13.61 6.80 13.01
CA LEU A 208 12.51 7.23 12.14
C LEU A 208 11.67 6.01 11.79
N ARG A 209 10.45 5.95 12.30
CA ARG A 209 9.45 4.94 11.93
C ARG A 209 8.50 5.53 10.90
N ILE A 210 8.34 4.85 9.78
CA ILE A 210 7.33 5.18 8.78
C ILE A 210 6.21 4.16 8.92
N GLU A 211 4.97 4.61 9.10
CA GLU A 211 3.78 3.75 9.10
C GLU A 211 3.02 3.88 7.78
N TRP A 212 2.49 2.78 7.27
CA TRP A 212 1.56 2.74 6.14
C TRP A 212 0.48 1.69 6.39
N LYS A 213 -0.73 2.16 6.74
CA LYS A 213 -1.91 1.33 7.01
C LYS A 213 -2.91 1.45 5.86
N ILE A 214 -3.63 0.36 5.58
CA ILE A 214 -4.73 0.35 4.61
C ILE A 214 -6.03 0.17 5.38
N ASP A 215 -6.90 1.17 5.28
CA ASP A 215 -8.24 1.15 5.84
C ASP A 215 -9.28 1.00 4.72
N PHE A 216 -10.49 0.54 5.06
CA PHE A 216 -11.59 0.38 4.10
C PHE A 216 -12.79 1.20 4.53
N ASP A 217 -13.40 1.90 3.57
CA ASP A 217 -14.70 2.51 3.78
C ASP A 217 -15.84 1.51 3.54
N TRP A 218 -17.08 1.97 3.69
CA TRP A 218 -18.27 1.14 3.56
C TRP A 218 -18.51 0.58 2.14
N THR A 219 -17.88 1.17 1.11
CA THR A 219 -17.93 0.68 -0.29
C THR A 219 -16.86 -0.38 -0.57
N GLY A 220 -15.94 -0.59 0.37
CA GLY A 220 -14.75 -1.40 0.17
C GLY A 220 -13.60 -0.64 -0.48
N GLU A 221 -13.72 0.68 -0.65
CA GLU A 221 -12.63 1.50 -1.18
C GLU A 221 -11.48 1.54 -0.17
N GLY A 222 -10.29 1.19 -0.64
CA GLY A 222 -9.08 1.20 0.17
C GLY A 222 -8.50 2.61 0.30
N GLN A 223 -8.17 3.02 1.53
CA GLN A 223 -7.51 4.28 1.82
C GLN A 223 -6.15 4.02 2.48
N SER A 224 -5.09 4.58 1.90
CA SER A 224 -3.75 4.52 2.47
C SER A 224 -3.55 5.65 3.49
N ARG A 225 -3.17 5.30 4.72
CA ARG A 225 -2.74 6.24 5.75
C ARG A 225 -1.25 6.08 6.01
N ILE A 226 -0.48 7.09 5.63
CA ILE A 226 0.97 7.12 5.78
C ILE A 226 1.33 8.15 6.84
N ALA A 227 2.18 7.78 7.81
CA ALA A 227 2.64 8.65 8.88
C ALA A 227 4.13 8.45 9.15
N ALA A 228 4.77 9.45 9.74
CA ALA A 228 6.16 9.37 10.20
C ALA A 228 6.24 9.67 11.70
N LEU A 229 6.95 8.83 12.43
CA LEU A 229 7.23 8.97 13.85
C LEU A 229 8.73 9.13 14.04
N VAL A 230 9.12 10.14 14.79
CA VAL A 230 10.53 10.48 15.02
C VAL A 230 10.86 10.21 16.48
N GLU A 231 11.92 9.45 16.70
CA GLU A 231 12.52 9.22 18.02
C GLU A 231 13.86 9.95 18.05
N THR A 232 13.99 10.93 18.95
CA THR A 232 15.22 11.70 19.15
C THR A 232 15.70 11.58 20.59
N PRO A 233 17.03 11.69 20.84
CA PRO A 233 17.56 11.68 22.20
C PRO A 233 16.92 12.77 23.07
N SER A 234 16.60 12.46 24.33
CA SER A 234 15.96 13.42 25.24
C SER A 234 16.75 14.71 25.40
N LYS A 235 18.08 14.65 25.31
CA LYS A 235 18.96 15.82 25.38
C LYS A 235 18.70 16.83 24.26
N TRP A 236 18.28 16.39 23.06
CA TRP A 236 18.00 17.29 21.94
C TRP A 236 16.76 18.15 22.19
N HIS A 237 15.74 17.59 22.83
CA HIS A 237 14.55 18.36 23.20
C HIS A 237 14.85 19.49 24.21
N HIS A 238 15.89 19.36 25.03
CA HIS A 238 16.32 20.43 25.94
C HIS A 238 16.99 21.60 25.20
N HIS A 239 17.60 21.33 24.04
CA HIS A 239 18.26 22.33 23.21
C HIS A 239 17.37 22.87 22.08
N ASP A 240 16.21 22.24 21.83
CA ASP A 240 15.23 22.64 20.81
C ASP A 240 14.29 23.73 21.34
N THR A 241 14.82 24.95 21.45
CA THR A 241 14.07 26.14 21.93
C THR A 241 12.89 26.53 21.02
N LYS A 242 12.87 26.03 19.78
CA LYS A 242 11.82 26.33 18.79
C LYS A 242 10.82 25.19 18.63
N HIS A 243 10.93 24.10 19.40
CA HIS A 243 10.11 22.89 19.28
C HIS A 243 10.05 22.30 17.86
N SER A 244 11.10 22.54 17.08
CA SER A 244 11.19 22.17 15.67
C SER A 244 11.17 20.64 15.46
N LEU A 245 11.67 19.86 16.42
CA LEU A 245 11.69 18.40 16.35
C LEU A 245 10.28 17.79 16.44
N VAL A 246 9.40 18.43 17.23
CA VAL A 246 8.00 17.98 17.41
C VAL A 246 7.18 18.25 16.15
N GLU A 247 7.56 19.24 15.35
CA GLU A 247 6.85 19.59 14.11
C GLU A 247 7.18 18.69 12.92
N ILE A 248 8.27 17.90 12.98
CA ILE A 248 8.74 17.09 11.85
C ILE A 248 7.68 16.08 11.36
N PRO A 249 7.01 15.29 12.22
CA PRO A 249 5.86 14.48 11.80
C PRO A 249 4.77 15.28 11.10
N GLY A 250 4.44 16.47 11.63
CA GLY A 250 3.42 17.35 11.06
C GLY A 250 3.81 17.89 9.67
N LEU A 251 5.10 18.15 9.43
CA LEU A 251 5.62 18.52 8.11
C LEU A 251 5.50 17.36 7.12
N PHE A 252 5.83 16.14 7.53
CA PHE A 252 5.64 14.95 6.71
C PHE A 252 4.17 14.80 6.29
N ASP A 253 3.25 14.87 7.24
CA ASP A 253 1.82 14.72 6.96
C ASP A 253 1.29 15.80 6.01
N LYS A 254 1.78 17.04 6.13
CA LYS A 254 1.42 18.14 5.19
C LYS A 254 1.86 17.82 3.77
N VAL A 255 3.06 17.26 3.58
CA VAL A 255 3.55 16.85 2.26
C VAL A 255 2.69 15.74 1.67
N ILE A 256 2.35 14.72 2.46
CA ILE A 256 1.51 13.59 2.00
C ILE A 256 0.09 14.07 1.66
N ARG A 257 -0.54 14.88 2.52
CA ARG A 257 -1.89 15.44 2.27
C ARG A 257 -1.93 16.37 1.06
N GLY A 258 -0.83 17.05 0.75
CA GLY A 258 -0.68 17.88 -0.44
C GLY A 258 -0.46 17.12 -1.74
N GLY A 259 -0.57 15.77 -1.74
CA GLY A 259 -0.31 14.93 -2.92
C GLY A 259 1.19 14.79 -3.24
N GLY A 260 2.07 15.14 -2.30
CA GLY A 260 3.50 15.01 -2.49
C GLY A 260 3.97 13.55 -2.52
N ASN A 261 5.03 13.29 -3.27
CA ASN A 261 5.61 11.95 -3.39
C ASN A 261 6.10 11.43 -2.01
N PRO A 262 5.61 10.26 -1.52
CA PRO A 262 6.00 9.71 -0.24
C PRO A 262 7.50 9.47 -0.06
N ILE A 263 8.21 9.00 -1.09
CA ILE A 263 9.66 8.76 -0.97
C ILE A 263 10.41 10.08 -0.77
N LYS A 264 9.96 11.14 -1.44
CA LYS A 264 10.55 12.48 -1.31
C LYS A 264 10.28 13.08 0.06
N ALA A 265 9.09 12.85 0.62
CA ALA A 265 8.75 13.24 1.98
C ALA A 265 9.69 12.56 2.99
N VAL A 266 9.89 11.24 2.89
CA VAL A 266 10.83 10.49 3.74
C VAL A 266 12.25 11.03 3.61
N LYS A 267 12.77 11.20 2.38
CA LYS A 267 14.11 11.76 2.14
C LYS A 267 14.29 13.14 2.76
N THR A 268 13.24 13.96 2.72
CA THR A 268 13.26 15.30 3.32
C THR A 268 13.36 15.20 4.84
N VAL A 269 12.56 14.35 5.48
CA VAL A 269 12.63 14.10 6.93
C VAL A 269 14.00 13.56 7.33
N VAL A 270 14.53 12.57 6.61
CA VAL A 270 15.87 12.03 6.85
C VAL A 270 16.95 13.12 6.73
N ALA A 271 16.89 13.96 5.70
CA ALA A 271 17.84 15.04 5.52
C ALA A 271 17.79 16.09 6.65
N LEU A 272 16.62 16.33 7.23
CA LEU A 272 16.44 17.21 8.39
C LEU A 272 17.02 16.58 9.67
N LEU A 273 16.76 15.28 9.91
CA LEU A 273 17.16 14.59 11.13
C LEU A 273 18.66 14.31 11.22
N VAL A 274 19.31 14.02 10.09
CA VAL A 274 20.77 13.77 10.08
C VAL A 274 21.57 15.04 10.38
N GLY A 275 20.96 16.22 10.26
CA GLY A 275 21.53 17.52 10.67
C GLY A 275 22.78 17.94 9.88
N ASP A 276 23.14 19.22 9.97
CA ASP A 276 24.41 19.72 9.41
C ASP A 276 25.57 19.21 10.27
N SER A 277 26.11 18.04 9.94
CA SER A 277 27.43 17.58 10.38
C SER A 277 28.51 18.39 9.65
N ASN A 278 28.55 19.68 9.96
CA ASN A 278 29.63 20.60 9.61
C ASN A 278 29.99 21.34 10.92
N ASN A 279 30.60 20.59 11.82
CA ASN A 279 31.37 21.14 12.93
C ASN A 279 32.83 20.74 12.69
#